data_AF-A0A514WZC4-F1
#
_entry.id   AF-A0A514WZC4-F1
#
_cell.length_a   1.000
_cell.length_b   1.000
_cell.length_c   1.000
_cell.angle_alpha   90.00
_cell.angle_beta   90.00
_cell.angle_gamma   90.00
#
_symmetry.space_group_name_H-M   'P 1'
#
loop_
_entity.id
_entity.type
_entity.pdbx_description
1 polymer ?
#
loop_
_entity_poly.entity_id
_entity_poly.type
_entity_poly.pdbx_seq_one_letter_code
_entity_poly.pdbx_strand_id
1 'polypeptide(L)'
;MKALIFCATLFAASSSFAFTTCDKWANNARLTKAIYTVAAHEDYTFEELCTLPKILDVEAQPSHIVERDGTVIPHVRVQLHMEYSSCLYMVRDSDQVITSSRCYSGW
;
A
#
# COMPACT_ATOMS: atom_id res chain seq x y z
N MET A 1 -32.71 -47.64 0.84
CA MET A 1 -33.10 -46.43 1.59
C MET A 1 -32.36 -46.42 2.91
N LYS A 2 -31.32 -45.59 3.05
CA LYS A 2 -30.88 -44.99 4.30
C LYS A 2 -29.89 -43.89 3.93
N ALA A 3 -30.33 -42.67 4.21
CA ALA A 3 -29.63 -41.43 3.99
C ALA A 3 -28.35 -41.36 4.81
N LEU A 4 -27.36 -40.62 4.32
CA LEU A 4 -26.58 -39.66 5.10
C LEU A 4 -25.80 -38.78 4.12
N ILE A 5 -26.54 -37.84 3.55
CA ILE A 5 -26.02 -36.54 3.14
C ILE A 5 -25.49 -35.88 4.41
N PHE A 6 -24.26 -35.38 4.37
CA PHE A 6 -23.71 -34.21 5.06
C PHE A 6 -22.26 -34.45 5.47
N CYS A 7 -21.35 -34.02 4.61
CA CYS A 7 -20.11 -33.41 5.08
C CYS A 7 -19.66 -32.39 4.05
N ALA A 8 -20.55 -31.41 3.79
CA ALA A 8 -20.10 -30.10 3.35
C ALA A 8 -19.33 -29.50 4.54
N THR A 9 -18.07 -29.90 4.70
CA THR A 9 -17.12 -29.18 5.53
C THR A 9 -17.03 -27.80 4.92
N LEU A 10 -17.79 -26.89 5.51
CA LEU A 10 -17.68 -25.47 5.39
C LEU A 10 -16.19 -25.13 5.33
N PHE A 11 -15.76 -24.66 4.16
CA PHE A 11 -14.66 -23.73 4.08
C PHE A 11 -15.12 -22.49 4.86
N ALA A 12 -15.04 -22.57 6.19
CA ALA A 12 -14.92 -21.41 7.02
C ALA A 12 -13.55 -20.83 6.70
N ALA A 13 -13.45 -20.20 5.53
CA ALA A 13 -12.52 -19.12 5.30
C ALA A 13 -12.93 -18.07 6.33
N SER A 14 -12.37 -18.20 7.53
CA SER A 14 -12.32 -17.11 8.47
C SER A 14 -11.56 -16.01 7.73
N SER A 15 -12.30 -15.12 7.08
CA SER A 15 -11.83 -13.79 6.74
C SER A 15 -11.57 -13.13 8.07
N SER A 16 -10.41 -13.44 8.67
CA SER A 16 -9.83 -12.60 9.69
C SER A 16 -9.70 -11.26 9.00
N PHE A 17 -10.55 -10.31 9.40
CA PHE A 17 -10.30 -8.90 9.20
C PHE A 17 -9.04 -8.57 10.01
N ALA A 18 -7.89 -9.04 9.49
CA ALA A 18 -6.59 -8.65 9.95
C ALA A 18 -6.49 -7.19 9.52
N PHE A 19 -6.47 -6.30 10.50
CA PHE A 19 -6.29 -4.88 10.25
C PHE A 19 -4.99 -4.74 9.44
N THR A 20 -5.09 -4.40 8.16
CA THR A 20 -3.91 -4.29 7.30
C THR A 20 -3.22 -2.96 7.58
N THR A 21 -1.93 -2.86 7.25
CA THR A 21 -1.20 -1.58 7.39
C THR A 21 -1.79 -0.47 6.51
N CYS A 22 -2.69 -0.81 5.58
CA CYS A 22 -3.31 0.10 4.63
C CYS A 22 -4.78 0.44 4.92
N ASP A 23 -5.44 -0.20 5.89
CA ASP A 23 -6.90 -0.03 6.10
C ASP A 23 -7.30 1.43 6.37
N LYS A 24 -6.41 2.20 7.01
CA LYS A 24 -6.58 3.64 7.25
C LYS A 24 -6.75 4.47 5.97
N TRP A 25 -6.35 3.95 4.82
CA TRP A 25 -6.43 4.63 3.53
C TRP A 25 -7.63 4.24 2.68
N ALA A 26 -8.38 3.19 3.05
CA ALA A 26 -9.43 2.59 2.23
C ALA A 26 -10.49 3.60 1.73
N ASN A 27 -10.77 4.64 2.52
CA ASN A 27 -11.75 5.68 2.17
C ASN A 27 -11.15 6.89 1.42
N ASN A 28 -9.86 6.85 1.07
CA ASN A 28 -9.19 7.90 0.32
C ASN A 28 -8.65 7.33 -1.01
N ALA A 29 -9.45 7.49 -2.07
CA ALA A 29 -9.14 6.97 -3.40
C ALA A 29 -7.80 7.48 -3.95
N ARG A 30 -7.45 8.76 -3.68
CA ARG A 30 -6.18 9.35 -4.15
C ARG A 30 -4.98 8.68 -3.49
N LEU A 31 -5.00 8.53 -2.16
CA LEU A 31 -3.90 7.92 -1.42
C LEU A 31 -3.80 6.41 -1.69
N THR A 32 -4.95 5.74 -1.73
CA THR A 32 -5.03 4.30 -2.05
C THR A 32 -4.44 4.02 -3.43
N LYS A 33 -4.78 4.81 -4.46
CA LYS A 33 -4.24 4.63 -5.81
C LYS A 33 -2.71 4.77 -5.85
N ALA A 34 -2.14 5.71 -5.08
CA ALA A 34 -0.69 5.85 -4.99
C ALA A 34 -0.02 4.64 -4.32
N ILE A 35 -0.67 4.04 -3.32
CA ILE A 35 -0.17 2.81 -2.67
C ILE A 35 -0.21 1.63 -3.66
N TYR A 36 -1.26 1.51 -4.49
CA TYR A 36 -1.29 0.53 -5.59
C TYR A 36 -0.09 0.68 -6.53
N THR A 37 0.27 1.91 -6.90
CA THR A 37 1.46 2.18 -7.72
C THR A 37 2.73 1.69 -7.03
N VAL A 38 2.89 1.95 -5.73
CA VAL A 38 4.08 1.52 -4.97
C VAL A 38 4.11 0.00 -4.83
N ALA A 39 2.98 -0.65 -4.57
CA ALA A 39 2.91 -2.11 -4.53
C ALA A 39 3.37 -2.73 -5.84
N ALA A 40 2.84 -2.25 -6.97
CA ALA A 40 3.23 -2.72 -8.29
C ALA A 40 4.73 -2.46 -8.60
N HIS A 41 5.29 -1.35 -8.12
CA HIS A 41 6.72 -1.06 -8.26
C HIS A 41 7.62 -2.02 -7.46
N GLU A 42 7.13 -2.49 -6.32
CA GLU A 42 7.83 -3.46 -5.46
C GLU A 42 7.54 -4.92 -5.85
N ASP A 43 6.88 -5.15 -6.99
CA ASP A 43 6.45 -6.47 -7.48
C ASP A 43 5.47 -7.20 -6.53
N TYR A 44 4.58 -6.44 -5.88
CA TYR A 44 3.49 -6.98 -5.07
C TYR A 44 2.11 -6.47 -5.54
N THR A 45 1.09 -7.24 -5.27
CA THR A 45 -0.28 -6.72 -5.21
C THR A 45 -0.45 -5.79 -4.00
N PHE A 46 -1.51 -4.98 -4.00
CA PHE A 46 -1.81 -4.10 -2.87
C PHE A 46 -2.02 -4.92 -1.59
N GLU A 47 -2.80 -6.00 -1.67
CA GLU A 47 -3.11 -6.88 -0.54
C GLU A 47 -1.86 -7.56 0.01
N GLU A 48 -0.96 -8.02 -0.86
CA GLU A 48 0.34 -8.57 -0.44
C GLU A 48 1.16 -7.51 0.29
N LEU A 49 1.36 -6.33 -0.30
CA LEU A 49 2.14 -5.26 0.31
C LEU A 49 1.60 -4.86 1.70
N CYS A 50 0.28 -4.73 1.82
CA CYS A 50 -0.39 -4.33 3.07
C CYS A 50 -0.36 -5.40 4.17
N THR A 51 0.07 -6.63 3.84
CA THR A 51 0.18 -7.77 4.77
C THR A 51 1.61 -8.32 4.88
N LEU A 52 2.58 -7.73 4.19
CA LEU A 52 3.99 -8.15 4.23
C LEU A 52 4.56 -8.02 5.66
N PRO A 53 5.08 -9.11 6.27
CA PRO A 53 5.58 -9.07 7.65
C PRO A 53 6.72 -8.08 7.89
N LYS A 54 7.50 -7.76 6.84
CA LYS A 54 8.60 -6.78 6.92
C LYS A 54 8.12 -5.33 6.96
N ILE A 55 6.89 -5.06 6.53
CA ILE A 55 6.30 -3.72 6.48
C ILE A 55 5.48 -3.52 7.75
N LEU A 56 5.98 -2.64 8.61
CA LEU A 56 5.37 -2.31 9.89
C LEU A 56 4.28 -1.25 9.76
N ASP A 57 4.42 -0.33 8.80
CA ASP A 57 3.41 0.67 8.47
C ASP A 57 3.53 1.14 7.02
N VAL A 58 2.40 1.56 6.45
CA VAL A 58 2.32 2.27 5.17
C VAL A 58 1.77 3.66 5.43
N GLU A 59 2.61 4.68 5.29
CA GLU A 59 2.19 6.08 5.40
C GLU A 59 1.92 6.66 4.02
N ALA A 60 0.77 7.31 3.81
CA ALA A 60 0.48 8.04 2.59
C ALA A 60 -0.03 9.44 2.91
N GLN A 61 0.49 10.45 2.22
CA GLN A 61 0.07 11.84 2.42
C GLN A 61 0.19 12.67 1.14
N PRO A 62 -0.69 13.68 0.95
CA PRO A 62 -0.51 14.66 -0.11
C PRO A 62 0.84 15.36 -0.02
N SER A 63 1.48 15.57 -1.16
CA SER A 63 2.74 16.28 -1.27
C SER A 63 2.81 17.01 -2.62
N HIS A 64 3.94 17.64 -2.90
CA HIS A 64 4.22 18.29 -4.18
C HIS A 64 5.72 18.42 -4.40
N ILE A 65 6.09 18.60 -5.67
CA ILE A 65 7.42 19.02 -6.08
C ILE A 65 7.28 20.41 -6.69
N VAL A 66 8.18 21.34 -6.34
CA VAL A 66 8.27 22.66 -6.96
C VAL A 66 9.45 22.64 -7.93
N GLU A 67 9.18 22.83 -9.22
CA GLU A 67 10.21 22.93 -10.24
C GLU A 67 10.92 24.30 -10.17
N ARG A 68 12.05 24.42 -10.89
CA ARG A 68 12.87 25.64 -10.88
C ARG A 68 12.15 26.88 -11.40
N ASP A 69 11.17 26.71 -12.28
CA ASP A 69 10.34 27.77 -12.84
C ASP A 69 9.15 28.15 -11.93
N GLY A 70 9.01 27.50 -10.77
CA GLY A 70 7.92 27.70 -9.83
C GLY A 70 6.70 26.81 -10.07
N THR A 71 6.71 25.94 -11.10
CA THR A 71 5.63 24.99 -11.36
C THR A 71 5.47 24.03 -10.18
N VAL A 72 4.25 23.94 -9.63
CA VAL A 72 3.92 22.99 -8.55
C VAL A 72 3.30 21.75 -9.15
N ILE A 73 3.96 20.61 -8.97
CA ILE A 73 3.48 19.31 -9.45
C ILE A 73 2.93 18.53 -8.26
N PRO A 74 1.61 18.28 -8.19
CA PRO A 74 1.00 17.50 -7.13
C PRO A 74 1.48 16.04 -7.12
N HIS A 75 1.77 15.54 -5.93
CA HIS A 75 2.19 14.16 -5.70
C HIS A 75 1.48 13.59 -4.46
N VAL A 76 1.52 12.27 -4.31
CA VAL A 76 1.36 11.59 -3.03
C VAL A 76 2.72 11.05 -2.62
N ARG A 77 3.12 11.34 -1.38
CA ARG A 77 4.26 10.70 -0.74
C ARG A 77 3.77 9.42 -0.07
N VAL A 78 4.32 8.28 -0.46
CA VAL A 78 4.09 6.98 0.17
C VAL A 78 5.37 6.54 0.85
N GLN A 79 5.29 6.09 2.11
CA GLN A 79 6.42 5.55 2.86
C GLN A 79 6.10 4.15 3.34
N LEU A 80 7.02 3.21 3.07
CA LEU A 80 7.00 1.86 3.60
C LEU A 80 7.97 1.82 4.79
N HIS A 81 7.44 1.66 5.99
CA HIS A 81 8.24 1.58 7.22
C HIS A 81 8.58 0.13 7.52
N MET A 82 9.87 -0.16 7.69
CA MET A 82 10.41 -1.46 8.09
C MET A 82 11.18 -1.30 9.40
N GLU A 83 11.59 -2.41 10.02
CA GLU A 83 12.23 -2.40 11.35
C GLU A 83 13.47 -1.49 11.44
N TYR A 84 14.30 -1.47 10.40
CA TYR A 84 15.59 -0.75 10.40
C TYR A 84 15.72 0.27 9.26
N SER A 85 14.70 0.41 8.42
CA SER A 85 14.75 1.28 7.26
C SER A 85 13.37 1.76 6.87
N SER A 86 13.32 2.80 6.03
CA SER A 86 12.08 3.22 5.38
C SER A 86 12.36 3.54 3.93
N CYS A 87 11.42 3.18 3.05
CA CYS A 87 11.47 3.54 1.63
C CYS A 87 10.37 4.54 1.32
N LEU A 88 10.76 5.68 0.76
CA LEU A 88 9.89 6.80 0.41
C LEU A 88 9.78 6.89 -1.12
N TYR A 89 8.54 6.98 -1.59
CA TYR A 89 8.18 7.10 -3.00
C TYR A 89 7.36 8.37 -3.20
N MET A 90 7.67 9.11 -4.26
CA MET A 90 6.86 10.25 -4.71
C MET A 90 6.07 9.82 -5.95
N VAL A 91 4.76 9.65 -5.81
CA VAL A 91 3.86 9.25 -6.89
C VAL A 91 3.17 10.50 -7.44
N ARG A 92 3.34 10.80 -8.73
CA ARG A 92 2.71 11.96 -9.34
C ARG A 92 1.21 11.73 -9.54
N ASP A 93 0.40 12.73 -9.21
CA ASP A 93 -1.06 12.57 -9.26
C ASP A 93 -1.59 12.32 -10.68
N SER A 94 -1.03 13.00 -11.69
CA SER A 94 -1.57 13.02 -13.06
C SER A 94 -1.48 11.69 -13.79
N ASP A 95 -0.36 10.99 -13.64
CA ASP A 95 -0.01 9.79 -14.40
C ASP A 95 0.31 8.59 -13.51
N GLN A 96 0.31 8.78 -12.17
CA GLN A 96 0.67 7.76 -11.20
C GLN A 96 2.07 7.19 -11.40
N VAL A 97 2.99 7.97 -11.96
CA VAL A 97 4.40 7.58 -12.10
C VAL A 97 5.16 7.90 -10.83
N ILE A 98 6.03 6.98 -10.39
CA ILE A 98 7.00 7.24 -9.32
C ILE A 98 8.10 8.13 -9.90
N THR A 99 8.17 9.38 -9.44
CA THR A 99 9.15 10.37 -9.91
C THR A 99 10.43 10.36 -9.10
N SER A 100 10.38 9.84 -7.87
CA SER A 100 11.56 9.57 -7.04
C SER A 100 11.29 8.44 -6.07
N SER A 101 12.31 7.62 -5.82
CA SER A 101 12.34 6.61 -4.77
C SER A 101 13.64 6.74 -3.97
N ARG A 102 13.55 6.66 -2.64
CA ARG A 102 14.72 6.62 -1.76
C ARG A 102 14.46 5.74 -0.55
N CYS A 103 15.38 4.84 -0.25
CA CYS A 103 15.39 4.11 1.01
C CYS A 103 16.47 4.68 1.93
N TYR A 104 16.15 4.82 3.22
CA TYR A 104 17.06 5.35 4.22
C TYR A 104 16.99 4.53 5.51
N SER A 105 18.11 4.51 6.24
CA SER A 105 18.22 3.91 7.57
C SER A 105 17.30 4.63 8.56
N GLY A 106 16.62 3.87 9.42
CA GLY A 106 15.91 4.42 10.58
C GLY A 106 16.82 4.73 11.79
N TRP A 107 18.09 4.32 11.71
CA TRP A 107 19.16 4.58 12.67
C TRP A 107 20.00 5.80 12.30
#